data_AF-A0A0K9PHZ6-F1
#
_entry.id   AF-A0A0K9PHZ6-F1
#
_cell.length_a   1.000
_cell.length_b   1.000
_cell.length_c   1.000
_cell.angle_alpha   90.00
_cell.angle_beta   90.00
_cell.angle_gamma   90.00
#
_symmetry.space_group_name_H-M   'P 1'
#
loop_
_entity.id
_entity.type
_entity.pdbx_description
1 polymer ?
#
loop_
_entity_poly.entity_id
_entity_poly.type
_entity_poly.pdbx_seq_one_letter_code
_entity_poly.pdbx_strand_id
1 'polypeptide(L)'
;MAPGHGNRQLRAMLRKNWLLKKRHPFITSAELLMPTVVMLLLIAVRTGFDTTVHPVQAYIREGMFLEIGNSQISPSFDTILQLMVAQGEYLAFAPDTIETRLMLQIMSAKFPLLKVRFSDVS
;
A
#
# COMPACT_ATOMS: atom_id res chain seq x y z
N MET A 1 2.28 -13.85 -54.54
CA MET A 1 1.68 -13.67 -53.21
C MET A 1 0.34 -12.94 -53.39
N ALA A 2 -0.75 -13.67 -53.65
CA ALA A 2 -2.05 -13.06 -53.91
C ALA A 2 -2.62 -12.47 -52.61
N PRO A 3 -2.98 -11.17 -52.54
CA PRO A 3 -3.66 -10.63 -51.36
C PRO A 3 -5.05 -11.28 -51.28
N GLY A 4 -5.15 -12.27 -50.39
CA GLY A 4 -6.29 -13.14 -50.22
C GLY A 4 -7.59 -12.36 -50.00
N HIS A 5 -8.65 -12.88 -50.61
CA HIS A 5 -10.03 -12.39 -50.54
C HIS A 5 -10.50 -12.04 -49.11
N GLY A 6 -9.92 -12.67 -48.07
CA GLY A 6 -10.18 -12.37 -46.66
C GLY A 6 -9.86 -10.95 -46.21
N ASN A 7 -8.79 -10.32 -46.71
CA ASN A 7 -8.45 -8.94 -46.31
C ASN A 7 -9.45 -7.90 -46.87
N ARG A 8 -10.00 -8.17 -48.05
CA ARG A 8 -11.04 -7.32 -48.66
C ARG A 8 -12.38 -7.48 -47.94
N GLN A 9 -12.72 -8.70 -47.54
CA GLN A 9 -13.95 -9.00 -46.79
C GLN A 9 -13.89 -8.43 -45.37
N LEU A 10 -12.77 -8.58 -44.65
CA LEU A 10 -12.56 -7.99 -43.33
C LEU A 10 -12.69 -6.46 -43.38
N ARG A 11 -12.10 -5.82 -44.39
CA ARG A 11 -12.19 -4.37 -44.57
C ARG A 11 -13.62 -3.90 -44.83
N ALA A 12 -14.42 -4.68 -45.58
CA ALA A 12 -15.84 -4.40 -45.79
C ALA A 12 -16.67 -4.57 -44.50
N MET A 13 -16.38 -5.61 -43.71
CA MET A 13 -17.03 -5.85 -42.41
C MET A 13 -16.71 -4.75 -41.40
N LEU A 14 -15.44 -4.36 -41.29
CA LEU A 14 -15.01 -3.27 -40.41
C LEU A 14 -15.59 -1.93 -40.86
N ARG A 15 -15.69 -1.66 -42.16
CA ARG A 15 -16.32 -0.44 -42.68
C ARG A 15 -17.81 -0.38 -42.34
N LYS A 16 -18.50 -1.52 -42.35
CA LYS A 16 -19.91 -1.62 -41.93
C LYS A 16 -20.05 -1.32 -40.43
N ASN A 17 -19.21 -1.93 -39.58
CA ASN A 17 -19.15 -1.64 -38.15
C ASN A 17 -18.79 -0.18 -37.86
N TRP A 18 -17.88 0.40 -38.64
CA TRP A 18 -17.49 1.80 -38.55
C TRP A 18 -18.65 2.74 -38.91
N LEU A 19 -19.41 2.42 -39.96
CA LEU A 19 -20.58 3.21 -40.37
C LEU A 19 -21.69 3.17 -39.29
N LEU A 20 -21.92 2.00 -38.70
CA LEU A 20 -22.84 1.81 -37.58
C LEU A 20 -22.41 2.61 -36.35
N LYS A 21 -21.11 2.64 -36.04
CA LYS A 21 -20.52 3.40 -34.93
C LYS A 21 -20.66 4.92 -35.14
N LYS A 22 -20.53 5.39 -36.38
CA LYS A 22 -20.73 6.82 -36.75
C LYS A 22 -22.19 7.27 -36.67
N ARG A 23 -23.16 6.35 -36.86
CA ARG A 23 -24.60 6.67 -36.85
C ARG A 23 -25.16 6.81 -35.43
N HIS A 24 -24.54 6.16 -34.44
CA HIS A 24 -24.92 6.26 -33.02
C HIS A 24 -23.74 6.75 -32.17
N PRO A 25 -23.27 7.99 -32.37
CA PRO A 25 -22.15 8.54 -31.60
C PRO A 25 -22.46 8.58 -30.11
N PHE A 26 -23.73 8.75 -29.75
CA PHE A 26 -24.22 8.75 -28.37
C PHE A 26 -24.07 7.40 -27.66
N ILE A 27 -24.24 6.28 -28.38
CA ILE A 27 -24.09 4.94 -27.80
C ILE A 27 -22.61 4.63 -27.59
N THR A 28 -21.77 5.00 -28.56
CA THR A 28 -20.31 4.85 -28.43
C THR A 28 -19.75 5.76 -27.33
N SER A 29 -20.25 6.97 -27.17
CA SER A 29 -19.85 7.83 -26.06
C SER A 29 -20.34 7.28 -24.73
N ALA A 30 -21.56 6.74 -24.65
CA ALA A 30 -22.05 6.09 -23.44
C ALA A 30 -21.21 4.85 -23.07
N GLU A 31 -20.77 4.06 -24.05
CA GLU A 31 -19.89 2.90 -23.83
C GLU A 31 -18.53 3.27 -23.23
N LEU A 32 -18.02 4.47 -23.51
CA LEU A 32 -16.78 5.00 -22.91
C LEU A 32 -17.04 5.77 -21.60
N LEU A 33 -18.18 6.47 -21.51
CA LEU A 33 -18.58 7.24 -20.34
C LEU A 33 -19.02 6.34 -19.18
N MET A 34 -19.65 5.21 -19.45
CA MET A 34 -20.07 4.24 -18.43
C MET A 34 -18.89 3.74 -17.58
N PRO A 35 -17.82 3.16 -18.14
CA PRO A 35 -16.68 2.69 -17.34
C PRO A 35 -15.92 3.83 -16.67
N THR A 36 -15.86 5.02 -17.29
CA THR A 36 -15.19 6.18 -16.67
C THR A 36 -15.98 6.75 -15.50
N VAL A 37 -17.31 6.86 -15.60
CA VAL A 37 -18.18 7.27 -14.49
C VAL A 37 -18.11 6.26 -13.34
N VAL A 38 -18.15 4.95 -13.64
CA VAL A 38 -17.99 3.91 -12.61
C VAL A 38 -16.62 4.02 -11.94
N MET A 39 -15.54 4.19 -12.70
CA MET A 39 -14.20 4.35 -12.15
C MET A 39 -14.09 5.59 -11.25
N LEU A 40 -14.64 6.73 -11.68
CA LEU A 40 -14.67 7.95 -10.88
C LEU A 40 -15.51 7.80 -9.61
N LEU A 41 -16.65 7.09 -9.68
CA LEU A 41 -17.47 6.82 -8.50
C LEU A 41 -16.72 5.92 -7.50
N LEU A 42 -16.06 4.87 -7.98
CA LEU A 42 -15.25 3.99 -7.13
C LEU A 42 -14.09 4.74 -6.48
N ILE A 43 -13.44 5.65 -7.22
CA ILE A 43 -12.40 6.53 -6.66
C ILE A 43 -13.00 7.46 -5.62
N ALA A 44 -14.13 8.13 -5.90
CA ALA A 44 -14.76 9.05 -4.95
C ALA A 44 -15.22 8.35 -3.67
N VAL A 45 -15.83 7.17 -3.80
CA VAL A 45 -16.17 6.28 -2.68
C VAL A 45 -14.91 5.94 -1.90
N ARG A 46 -13.88 5.45 -2.59
CA ARG A 46 -12.59 5.13 -1.97
C ARG A 46 -11.98 6.33 -1.26
N THR A 47 -11.98 7.53 -1.85
CA THR A 47 -11.44 8.74 -1.25
C THR A 47 -12.24 9.15 -0.01
N GLY A 48 -13.56 9.03 -0.04
CA GLY A 48 -14.40 9.30 1.14
C GLY A 48 -14.13 8.35 2.31
N PHE A 49 -13.76 7.09 2.02
CA PHE A 49 -13.37 6.10 3.03
C PHE A 49 -11.88 6.15 3.40
N ASP A 50 -10.98 6.52 2.48
CA ASP A 50 -9.52 6.63 2.72
C ASP A 50 -9.16 7.92 3.48
N THR A 51 -10.05 8.90 3.60
CA THR A 51 -9.82 10.06 4.49
C THR A 51 -10.01 9.74 5.98
N THR A 52 -10.58 8.59 6.31
CA THR A 52 -10.35 7.99 7.64
C THR A 52 -9.09 7.15 7.58
N VAL A 53 -7.95 7.82 7.30
CA VAL A 53 -6.69 7.40 7.90
C VAL A 53 -7.03 7.31 9.38
N HIS A 54 -7.17 6.09 9.90
CA HIS A 54 -7.35 5.87 11.32
C HIS A 54 -6.35 6.82 11.98
N PRO A 55 -6.78 7.79 12.84
CA PRO A 55 -5.81 8.47 13.67
C PRO A 55 -4.97 7.35 14.27
N VAL A 56 -3.66 7.53 14.36
CA VAL A 56 -2.78 6.63 15.10
C VAL A 56 -3.26 6.68 16.56
N GLN A 57 -4.38 6.04 16.84
CA GLN A 57 -4.85 5.69 18.14
C GLN A 57 -3.83 4.65 18.51
N ALA A 58 -2.91 5.03 19.39
CA ALA A 58 -2.08 4.07 20.08
C ALA A 58 -3.01 2.94 20.53
N TYR A 59 -2.89 1.79 19.88
CA TYR A 59 -3.68 0.60 20.22
C TYR A 59 -3.41 0.20 21.68
N ILE A 60 -2.31 0.69 22.23
CA ILE A 60 -1.88 0.57 23.61
C ILE A 60 -2.63 1.62 24.46
N ARG A 61 -3.64 1.17 25.20
CA ARG A 61 -4.25 1.92 26.31
C ARG A 61 -3.62 1.47 27.63
N GLU A 62 -3.43 2.40 28.57
CA GLU A 62 -2.98 2.06 29.92
C GLU A 62 -3.91 1.01 30.55
N GLY A 63 -3.34 -0.12 31.00
CA GLY A 63 -4.08 -1.27 31.54
C GLY A 63 -4.35 -2.42 30.55
N MET A 64 -3.94 -2.30 29.28
CA MET A 64 -4.05 -3.40 28.32
C MET A 64 -2.90 -4.40 28.48
N PHE A 65 -3.21 -5.64 28.84
CA PHE A 65 -2.25 -6.75 28.79
C PHE A 65 -2.11 -7.22 27.33
N LEU A 66 -1.00 -6.85 26.70
CA LEU A 66 -0.67 -7.28 25.34
C LEU A 66 0.08 -8.62 25.40
N GLU A 67 -0.50 -9.64 24.78
CA GLU A 67 0.15 -10.94 24.59
C GLU A 67 1.17 -10.81 23.44
N ILE A 68 2.39 -10.39 23.77
CA ILE A 68 3.48 -10.20 22.81
C ILE A 68 3.92 -11.58 22.33
N GLY A 69 3.53 -11.96 21.10
CA GLY A 69 4.00 -13.17 20.42
C GLY A 69 2.93 -14.11 19.86
N ASN A 70 1.64 -13.84 20.07
CA ASN A 70 0.55 -14.76 19.66
C ASN A 70 -0.37 -14.17 18.57
N SER A 71 0.15 -13.28 17.73
CA SER A 71 -0.62 -12.74 16.59
C SER A 71 0.05 -13.13 15.28
N GLN A 72 -0.70 -13.80 14.39
CA GLN A 72 -0.30 -14.01 12.99
C GLN A 72 -0.27 -12.71 12.16
N ILE A 73 -0.39 -11.56 12.82
CA ILE A 73 -0.59 -10.22 12.23
C ILE A 73 0.69 -9.39 12.34
N SER A 74 1.55 -9.63 13.35
CA SER A 74 2.81 -8.90 13.52
C SER A 74 4.02 -9.83 13.39
N PRO A 75 5.03 -9.46 12.59
CA PRO A 75 6.31 -10.18 12.58
C PRO A 75 6.95 -10.13 13.97
N SER A 76 7.76 -11.15 14.29
CA SER A 76 8.52 -11.17 15.55
C SER A 76 9.54 -10.03 15.57
N PHE A 77 9.89 -9.59 16.78
CA PHE A 77 10.86 -8.50 16.95
C PHE A 77 12.22 -8.83 16.30
N ASP A 78 12.65 -10.09 16.35
CA ASP A 78 13.87 -10.55 15.67
C ASP A 78 13.80 -10.38 14.15
N THR A 79 12.67 -10.72 13.52
CA THR A 79 12.47 -10.51 12.07
C THR A 79 12.50 -9.03 11.72
N ILE A 80 11.90 -8.18 12.55
CA ILE A 80 11.93 -6.72 12.36
C ILE A 80 13.37 -6.20 12.44
N LEU A 81 14.15 -6.62 13.44
CA LEU A 81 15.55 -6.23 13.58
C LEU A 81 16.41 -6.69 12.38
N GLN A 82 16.19 -7.90 11.88
CA GLN A 82 16.90 -8.39 10.68
C GLN A 82 16.59 -7.56 9.43
N LEU A 83 15.31 -7.23 9.20
CA LEU A 83 14.89 -6.38 8.08
C LEU A 83 15.51 -4.99 8.19
N MET A 84 15.49 -4.40 9.38
CA MET A 84 16.04 -3.08 9.63
C MET A 84 17.54 -3.01 9.40
N VAL A 85 18.28 -4.05 9.84
CA VAL A 85 19.71 -4.19 9.57
C VAL A 85 19.98 -4.34 8.07
N ALA A 86 19.15 -5.11 7.34
CA ALA A 86 19.28 -5.26 5.89
C ALA A 86 19.03 -3.96 5.13
N GLN A 87 18.14 -3.10 5.64
CA GLN A 87 17.80 -1.81 5.06
C GLN A 87 18.70 -0.66 5.54
N GLY A 88 19.54 -0.88 6.55
CA GLY A 88 20.40 0.15 7.13
C GLY A 88 19.64 1.21 7.94
N GLU A 89 18.47 0.84 8.47
CA GLU A 89 17.60 1.71 9.24
C GLU A 89 17.95 1.71 10.74
N TYR A 90 17.50 2.74 11.48
CA TYR A 90 17.80 2.93 12.90
C TYR A 90 16.52 3.10 13.73
N LEU A 91 16.47 2.49 14.92
CA LEU A 91 15.43 2.74 15.92
C LEU A 91 15.80 3.96 16.77
N ALA A 92 14.92 4.96 16.78
CA ALA A 92 14.98 6.06 17.72
C ALA A 92 13.99 5.81 18.87
N PHE A 93 14.46 5.96 20.10
CA PHE A 93 13.62 5.91 21.29
C PHE A 93 13.55 7.30 21.92
N ALA A 94 12.35 7.76 22.23
CA ALA A 94 12.09 9.03 22.89
C ALA A 94 11.03 8.84 23.98
N PRO A 95 11.13 9.54 25.13
CA PRO A 95 12.17 10.50 25.50
C PRO A 95 13.51 9.82 25.88
N ASP A 96 14.63 10.52 25.67
CA ASP A 96 15.97 10.09 26.09
C ASP A 96 16.16 10.32 27.61
N THR A 97 15.54 9.46 28.41
CA THR A 97 15.67 9.46 29.87
C THR A 97 16.63 8.35 30.32
N ILE A 98 17.12 8.45 31.55
CA ILE A 98 17.97 7.42 32.17
C ILE A 98 17.27 6.05 32.15
N GLU A 99 15.96 6.03 32.39
CA GLU A 99 15.14 4.82 32.36
C GLU A 99 15.10 4.19 30.96
N THR A 100 14.91 5.00 29.90
CA THR A 100 14.95 4.53 28.52
C THR A 100 16.34 3.97 28.17
N ARG A 101 17.42 4.61 28.63
CA ARG A 101 18.80 4.12 28.40
C ARG A 101 19.04 2.77 29.09
N LEU A 102 18.58 2.60 30.33
CA LEU A 102 18.67 1.34 31.08
C LEU A 102 17.82 0.24 30.43
N MET A 103 16.61 0.57 29.99
CA MET A 103 15.75 -0.34 29.24
C MET A 103 16.47 -0.83 27.97
N LEU A 104 17.07 0.07 27.20
CA LEU A 104 17.81 -0.28 25.99
C LEU A 104 19.03 -1.16 26.27
N GLN A 105 19.75 -0.92 27.37
CA GLN A 105 20.85 -1.79 27.79
C GLN A 105 20.37 -3.21 28.07
N ILE A 106 19.27 -3.36 28.81
CA ILE A 106 18.68 -4.68 29.10
C ILE A 106 18.19 -5.35 27.81
N MET A 107 17.51 -4.61 26.94
CA MET A 107 17.04 -5.12 25.66
C MET A 107 18.19 -5.55 24.75
N SER A 108 19.30 -4.81 24.74
CA SER A 108 20.49 -5.16 23.94
C SER A 108 21.13 -6.48 24.36
N ALA A 109 21.00 -6.87 25.63
CA ALA A 109 21.46 -8.17 26.12
C ALA A 109 20.57 -9.32 25.60
N LYS A 110 19.26 -9.07 25.42
CA LYS A 110 18.31 -10.06 24.89
C LYS A 110 18.32 -10.13 23.36
N PHE A 111 18.56 -9.01 22.69
CA PHE A 111 18.51 -8.88 21.23
C PHE A 111 19.86 -8.38 20.70
N PRO A 112 20.81 -9.27 20.36
CA PRO A 112 22.18 -8.88 20.02
C PRO A 112 22.32 -8.06 18.74
N LEU A 113 21.29 -8.07 17.87
CA LEU A 113 21.22 -7.22 16.68
C LEU A 113 20.93 -5.75 17.03
N LEU A 114 20.40 -5.48 18.23
CA LEU A 114 20.13 -4.14 18.73
C LEU A 114 21.42 -3.52 19.25
N LYS A 115 22.09 -2.73 18.39
CA LYS A 115 23.25 -1.93 18.78
C LYS A 115 22.80 -0.56 19.27
N VAL A 116 23.09 -0.26 20.53
CA VAL A 116 22.73 1.03 21.12
C VAL A 116 23.81 2.06 20.76
N ARG A 117 23.39 3.15 20.11
CA ARG A 117 24.22 4.34 19.91
C ARG A 117 23.53 5.50 20.61
N PHE A 118 24.07 5.90 21.74
CA PHE A 118 23.61 7.11 22.43
C PHE A 118 24.17 8.32 21.68
N SER A 119 23.28 9.19 21.20
CA SER A 119 23.68 10.49 20.69
C SER A 119 23.91 11.39 21.90
N ASP A 120 25.17 11.72 22.18
CA ASP A 120 25.51 12.76 23.15
C ASP A 120 25.05 14.11 22.57
N VAL A 121 23.82 14.51 22.91
CA VAL A 121 23.41 15.90 22.73
C VAL A 121 24.02 16.66 23.90
N SER A 122 25.17 17.29 23.63
CA SER A 122 25.76 18.34 24.45
C SER A 122 24.93 19.62 24.40
#